data_AF-A0A2N1TZ11-F1
#
_entry.id   AF-A0A2N1TZ11-F1
#
_cell.length_a   1.000
_cell.length_b   1.000
_cell.length_c   1.000
_cell.angle_alpha   90.00
_cell.angle_beta   90.00
_cell.angle_gamma   90.00
#
_symmetry.space_group_name_H-M   'P 1'
#
loop_
_entity.id
_entity.type
_entity.pdbx_description
1 polymer ?
#
loop_
_entity_poly.entity_id
_entity_poly.type
_entity_poly.pdbx_seq_one_letter_code
_entity_poly.pdbx_strand_id
1 'polypeptide(L)'
;MNKAKVLINSTSPASITRNTDREELHPAASSQRWHIIRLYLTAILLLSSMFTVYVWQSTKMVEVKLRIKSVENDITNLENANADLRGEISKLQSLARIEGVAKKELGMVEPTRLVYITMPAKWNSSP
;
A
#
# COMPACT_ATOMS: atom_id res chain seq x y z
N MET A 1 -11.74 71.82 87.84
CA MET A 1 -10.51 71.02 87.63
C MET A 1 -10.49 69.88 88.62
N ASN A 2 -10.73 68.64 88.17
CA ASN A 2 -10.36 67.42 88.91
C ASN A 2 -10.23 66.28 87.91
N LYS A 3 -9.12 65.53 88.03
CA LYS A 3 -8.56 64.65 87.01
C LYS A 3 -9.24 63.27 87.07
N ALA A 4 -9.80 62.82 85.96
CA ALA A 4 -10.33 61.47 85.83
C ALA A 4 -9.17 60.46 85.78
N LYS A 5 -9.10 59.61 86.81
CA LYS A 5 -8.16 58.49 86.91
C LYS A 5 -8.76 57.29 86.16
N VAL A 6 -7.98 56.82 85.20
CA VAL A 6 -8.17 55.64 84.36
C VAL A 6 -8.34 54.37 85.21
N LEU A 7 -9.39 53.60 84.93
CA LEU A 7 -9.49 52.16 85.27
C LEU A 7 -10.21 51.42 84.12
N ILE A 8 -9.38 50.94 83.19
CA ILE A 8 -9.42 49.67 82.45
C ILE A 8 -10.80 48.97 82.43
N ASN A 9 -11.54 49.18 81.34
CA ASN A 9 -12.70 48.39 80.95
C ASN A 9 -12.23 47.11 80.24
N SER A 10 -12.38 45.95 80.88
CA SER A 10 -12.33 44.63 80.21
C SER A 10 -13.68 44.36 79.57
N THR A 11 -13.93 44.97 78.42
CA THR A 11 -15.00 44.55 77.50
C THR A 11 -14.31 44.09 76.23
N SER A 12 -14.37 42.78 75.97
CA SER A 12 -14.05 42.20 74.68
C SER A 12 -15.15 42.59 73.68
N PRO A 13 -14.85 43.27 72.57
CA PRO A 13 -15.74 43.33 71.44
C PRO A 13 -15.14 42.49 70.31
N ALA A 14 -15.97 41.58 69.78
CA ALA A 14 -15.74 40.95 68.49
C ALA A 14 -15.34 42.00 67.44
N SER A 15 -14.12 41.90 66.92
CA SER A 15 -13.69 42.62 65.72
C SER A 15 -13.36 41.60 64.64
N ILE A 16 -14.38 41.30 63.84
CA ILE A 16 -14.19 40.72 62.50
C ILE A 16 -13.64 41.85 61.62
N THR A 17 -12.36 41.76 61.24
CA THR A 17 -11.87 42.38 60.01
C THR A 17 -10.69 41.59 59.44
N ARG A 18 -11.03 40.74 58.46
CA ARG A 18 -10.30 40.35 57.24
C ARG A 18 -8.83 40.83 57.13
N ASN A 19 -7.91 39.87 57.22
CA ASN A 19 -6.61 39.83 56.52
C ASN A 19 -6.45 38.35 56.08
N THR A 20 -6.77 37.94 54.85
CA THR A 20 -5.85 37.84 53.70
C THR A 20 -4.39 37.54 54.08
N ASP A 21 -4.16 36.46 54.81
CA ASP A 21 -2.84 35.84 54.86
C ASP A 21 -2.85 34.58 53.98
N ARG A 22 -2.39 34.82 52.75
CA ARG A 22 -1.59 33.94 51.91
C ARG A 22 -2.01 32.48 51.88
N GLU A 23 -2.64 32.12 50.77
CA GLU A 23 -2.41 30.84 50.10
C GLU A 23 -0.90 30.57 50.04
N GLU A 24 -0.38 29.84 51.03
CA GLU A 24 0.95 29.27 50.96
C GLU A 24 0.96 28.23 49.83
N LEU A 25 1.34 28.74 48.67
CA LEU A 25 1.79 28.00 47.50
C LEU A 25 2.60 26.79 47.92
N HIS A 26 1.98 25.60 47.87
CA HIS A 26 2.70 24.33 47.82
C HIS A 26 3.61 24.31 46.57
N PRO A 27 4.95 24.42 46.69
CA PRO A 27 5.83 24.34 45.53
C PRO A 27 6.36 22.91 45.30
N ALA A 28 5.84 21.91 46.03
CA ALA A 28 6.33 20.53 45.97
C ALA A 28 5.64 19.66 44.89
N ALA A 29 4.52 20.11 44.32
CA ALA A 29 3.76 19.36 43.32
C ALA A 29 4.08 19.76 41.86
N SER A 30 5.01 20.70 41.64
CA SER A 30 5.36 21.15 40.30
C SER A 30 6.27 20.14 39.60
N SER A 31 7.33 19.66 40.25
CA SER A 31 8.33 18.76 39.65
C SER A 31 7.71 17.46 39.11
N GLN A 32 6.72 16.90 39.80
CA GLN A 32 6.01 15.70 39.35
C GLN A 32 5.13 15.97 38.11
N ARG A 33 4.49 17.13 38.04
CA ARG A 33 3.72 17.54 36.85
C ARG A 33 4.62 17.67 35.62
N TRP A 34 5.83 18.20 35.78
CA TRP A 34 6.81 18.28 34.69
C TRP A 34 7.28 16.90 34.20
N HIS A 35 7.41 15.91 35.09
CA HIS A 35 7.75 14.53 34.70
C HIS A 35 6.61 13.86 33.93
N ILE A 36 5.36 14.06 34.38
CA ILE A 36 4.17 13.55 33.70
C ILE A 36 4.02 14.20 32.32
N ILE A 37 4.21 15.52 32.22
CA ILE A 37 4.18 16.26 30.94
C ILE A 37 5.29 15.78 30.01
N ARG A 38 6.52 15.56 30.51
CA ARG A 38 7.62 14.98 29.72
C ARG A 38 7.26 13.58 29.21
N LEU A 39 6.63 12.74 30.03
CA LEU A 39 6.25 11.39 29.67
C LEU A 39 5.18 11.37 28.56
N TYR A 40 4.17 12.24 28.65
CA TYR A 40 3.18 12.38 27.58
C TYR A 40 3.80 12.94 26.29
N LEU A 41 4.72 13.90 26.40
CA LEU A 41 5.43 14.46 25.25
C LEU A 41 6.27 13.39 24.52
N THR A 42 7.02 12.58 25.26
CA THR A 42 7.82 11.49 24.65
C THR A 42 6.94 10.39 24.07
N ALA A 43 5.81 10.07 24.70
CA ALA A 43 4.84 9.11 24.18
C ALA A 43 4.22 9.57 22.85
N ILE A 44 3.82 10.85 22.76
CA ILE A 44 3.28 11.43 21.52
C ILE A 44 4.35 11.46 20.42
N LEU A 45 5.59 11.80 20.77
CA LEU A 45 6.72 11.81 19.83
C LEU A 45 7.01 10.41 19.30
N LEU A 46 7.03 9.39 20.17
CA LEU A 46 7.19 7.99 19.77
C LEU A 46 6.06 7.53 18.84
N LEU A 47 4.81 7.88 19.15
CA LEU A 47 3.66 7.51 18.34
C LEU A 47 3.70 8.19 16.95
N SER A 48 4.08 9.46 16.91
CA SER A 48 4.26 10.21 15.65
C SER A 48 5.41 9.67 14.81
N SER A 49 6.53 9.30 15.44
CA SER A 49 7.67 8.66 14.79
C SER A 49 7.27 7.30 14.19
N MET A 50 6.59 6.47 14.97
CA MET A 50 6.08 5.17 14.50
C MET A 50 5.13 5.35 13.30
N PHE A 51 4.21 6.32 13.36
CA PHE A 51 3.30 6.61 12.26
C PHE A 51 4.04 7.07 11.00
N THR A 52 5.06 7.93 11.15
CA THR A 52 5.89 8.40 10.03
C THR A 52 6.64 7.25 9.36
N VAL A 53 7.24 6.35 10.16
CA VAL A 53 7.92 5.15 9.64
C VAL A 53 6.93 4.20 8.94
N TYR A 54 5.72 4.04 9.48
CA TYR A 54 4.68 3.21 8.88
C TYR A 54 4.24 3.73 7.51
N VAL A 55 3.98 5.04 7.41
CA VAL A 55 3.64 5.69 6.12
C VAL A 55 4.81 5.58 5.15
N TRP A 56 6.04 5.82 5.60
CA TRP A 56 7.25 5.68 4.79
C TRP A 56 7.43 4.26 4.23
N GLN A 57 7.20 3.24 5.06
CA GLN A 57 7.27 1.84 4.66
C GLN A 57 6.17 1.50 3.64
N SER A 58 4.97 2.04 3.83
CA SER A 58 3.86 1.89 2.89
C SER A 58 4.18 2.52 1.52
N THR A 59 4.76 3.72 1.50
CA THR A 59 5.16 4.40 0.25
C THR A 59 6.25 3.63 -0.50
N LYS A 60 7.23 3.06 0.21
CA LYS A 60 8.27 2.20 -0.42
C LYS A 60 7.71 0.90 -0.98
N MET A 61 6.64 0.37 -0.38
CA MET A 61 6.00 -0.87 -0.84
C MET A 61 5.24 -0.69 -2.18
N VAL A 62 4.76 0.51 -2.48
CA VAL A 62 4.03 0.80 -3.73
C VAL A 62 4.98 0.85 -4.93
N GLU A 63 6.17 1.39 -4.76
CA GLU A 63 7.16 1.51 -5.85
C GLU A 63 7.73 0.15 -6.26
N VAL A 64 7.95 -0.76 -5.29
CA VAL A 64 8.43 -2.12 -5.54
C VAL A 64 7.35 -2.98 -6.21
N LYS A 65 6.08 -2.84 -5.81
CA LYS A 65 4.96 -3.60 -6.41
C LYS A 65 4.71 -3.22 -7.88
N LEU A 66 4.92 -1.96 -8.26
CA LEU A 66 4.73 -1.53 -9.64
C LEU A 66 5.83 -2.05 -10.58
N ARG A 67 7.09 -2.10 -10.11
CA ARG A 67 8.21 -2.69 -10.88
C ARG A 67 8.08 -4.20 -11.07
N ILE A 68 7.58 -4.91 -10.07
CA ILE A 68 7.32 -6.36 -10.20
C ILE A 68 6.22 -6.58 -11.25
N LYS A 69 5.13 -5.81 -11.20
CA LYS A 69 4.02 -5.96 -12.13
C LYS A 69 4.39 -5.64 -13.58
N SER A 70 5.29 -4.68 -13.82
CA SER A 70 5.76 -4.40 -15.19
C SER A 70 6.65 -5.52 -15.73
N VAL A 71 7.59 -6.02 -14.92
CA VAL A 71 8.48 -7.11 -15.32
C VAL A 71 7.70 -8.40 -15.58
N GLU A 72 6.67 -8.70 -14.78
CA GLU A 72 5.85 -9.89 -14.97
C GLU A 72 4.99 -9.82 -16.24
N ASN A 73 4.43 -8.65 -16.56
CA ASN A 73 3.74 -8.42 -17.84
C ASN A 73 4.69 -8.58 -19.04
N ASP A 74 5.92 -8.09 -18.93
CA ASP A 74 6.92 -8.22 -20.00
C ASP A 74 7.29 -9.71 -20.22
N ILE A 75 7.46 -10.49 -19.14
CA ILE A 75 7.71 -11.93 -19.22
C ILE A 75 6.55 -12.65 -19.93
N THR A 76 5.30 -12.39 -19.52
CA THR A 76 4.14 -13.03 -20.15
C THR A 76 4.02 -12.68 -21.63
N ASN A 77 4.31 -11.43 -22.02
CA ASN A 77 4.29 -11.02 -23.43
C ASN A 77 5.39 -11.74 -24.24
N LEU A 78 6.59 -11.88 -23.68
CA LEU A 78 7.69 -12.60 -24.34
C LEU A 78 7.40 -14.10 -24.46
N GLU A 79 6.79 -14.71 -23.45
CA GLU A 79 6.41 -16.12 -23.49
C GLU A 79 5.34 -16.40 -24.55
N ASN A 80 4.32 -15.55 -24.63
CA ASN A 80 3.28 -15.67 -25.66
C ASN A 80 3.85 -15.50 -27.07
N ALA A 81 4.71 -14.50 -27.28
CA ALA A 81 5.37 -14.31 -28.58
C ALA A 81 6.24 -15.51 -28.97
N ASN A 82 6.92 -16.14 -28.01
CA ASN A 82 7.73 -17.34 -28.25
C ASN A 82 6.85 -18.57 -28.58
N ALA A 83 5.71 -18.71 -27.89
CA ALA A 83 4.75 -19.78 -28.18
C ALA A 83 4.16 -19.66 -29.60
N ASP A 84 3.78 -18.45 -30.02
CA ASP A 84 3.27 -18.18 -31.35
C ASP A 84 4.31 -18.49 -32.44
N LEU A 85 5.55 -18.02 -32.27
CA LEU A 85 6.65 -18.29 -33.19
C LEU A 85 6.96 -19.80 -33.30
N ARG A 86 6.93 -20.52 -32.17
CA ARG A 86 7.09 -21.99 -32.19
C ARG A 86 5.96 -22.69 -32.93
N GLY A 87 4.73 -22.19 -32.79
CA GLY A 87 3.57 -22.68 -33.53
C GLY A 87 3.74 -22.47 -35.04
N GLU A 88 4.20 -21.29 -35.44
CA GLU A 88 4.44 -20.94 -36.83
C GLU A 88 5.55 -21.80 -37.46
N ILE A 89 6.67 -22.00 -36.76
CA ILE A 89 7.75 -22.90 -37.19
C ILE A 89 7.23 -24.33 -37.37
N SER A 90 6.44 -24.83 -36.41
CA SER A 90 5.89 -26.18 -36.46
C SER A 90 4.94 -26.36 -37.65
N LYS A 91 4.13 -25.34 -37.95
CA LYS A 91 3.25 -25.31 -39.13
C LYS A 91 4.06 -25.34 -40.42
N LEU A 92 5.08 -24.49 -40.55
CA LEU A 92 5.95 -24.42 -41.72
C LEU A 92 6.72 -25.73 -41.92
N GLN A 93 7.27 -26.31 -40.84
CA GLN A 93 7.97 -27.58 -40.88
C GLN A 93 7.04 -28.73 -41.27
N SER A 94 5.79 -28.72 -40.79
CA SER A 94 4.78 -29.70 -41.20
C SER A 94 4.49 -29.59 -42.70
N LEU A 95 4.31 -28.38 -43.23
CA LEU A 95 4.04 -28.15 -44.65
C LEU A 95 5.21 -28.58 -45.53
N ALA A 96 6.44 -28.22 -45.15
CA ALA A 96 7.66 -28.65 -45.82
C ALA A 96 7.86 -30.17 -45.74
N ARG A 97 7.48 -30.81 -44.62
CA ARG A 97 7.50 -32.26 -44.47
C ARG A 97 6.49 -32.94 -45.40
N ILE A 98 5.27 -32.42 -45.47
CA ILE A 98 4.23 -32.92 -46.39
C ILE A 98 4.71 -32.80 -47.84
N GLU A 99 5.27 -31.65 -48.22
CA GLU A 99 5.83 -31.45 -49.56
C GLU A 99 6.99 -32.41 -49.85
N GLY A 100 7.86 -32.66 -48.88
CA GLY A 100 8.95 -33.63 -48.98
C GLY A 100 8.44 -35.04 -49.27
N VAL A 101 7.46 -35.52 -48.51
CA VAL A 101 6.81 -36.82 -48.73
C VAL A 101 6.12 -36.86 -50.09
N ALA A 102 5.37 -35.81 -50.42
CA ALA A 102 4.70 -35.64 -51.70
C ALA A 102 5.64 -35.78 -52.91
N LYS A 103 6.76 -35.05 -52.92
CA LYS A 103 7.70 -35.04 -54.05
C LYS A 103 8.60 -36.29 -54.08
N LYS A 104 9.09 -36.74 -52.92
CA LYS A 104 10.09 -37.82 -52.84
C LYS A 104 9.48 -39.21 -52.81
N GLU A 105 8.46 -39.43 -51.98
CA GLU A 105 7.89 -40.76 -51.76
C GLU A 105 6.72 -41.03 -52.72
N LEU A 106 5.88 -40.01 -52.96
CA LEU A 106 4.70 -40.13 -53.81
C LEU A 106 4.98 -39.71 -55.27
N GLY A 107 6.16 -39.16 -55.56
CA GLY A 107 6.56 -38.72 -56.91
C GLY A 107 5.68 -37.61 -57.48
N MET A 108 4.96 -36.86 -56.63
CA MET A 108 4.08 -35.79 -57.08
C MET A 108 4.91 -34.65 -57.68
N VAL A 109 4.44 -34.15 -58.82
CA VAL A 109 5.00 -33.00 -59.53
C VAL A 109 4.04 -31.83 -59.47
N GLU A 110 4.59 -30.62 -59.49
CA GLU A 110 3.80 -29.41 -59.39
C GLU A 110 2.90 -29.23 -60.63
N PRO A 111 1.59 -29.02 -60.47
CA PRO A 111 0.65 -29.01 -61.58
C PRO A 111 0.80 -27.76 -62.44
N THR A 112 1.02 -27.94 -63.74
CA THR A 112 1.23 -26.84 -64.70
C THR A 112 -0.09 -26.18 -65.15
N ARG A 113 -1.24 -26.80 -64.86
CA ARG A 113 -2.57 -26.31 -65.24
C ARG A 113 -3.58 -26.63 -64.15
N LEU A 114 -4.40 -25.64 -63.77
CA LEU A 114 -5.53 -25.86 -62.87
C LEU A 114 -6.70 -26.46 -63.65
N VAL A 115 -7.14 -27.65 -63.23
CA VAL A 115 -8.35 -28.30 -63.74
C VAL A 115 -9.34 -28.39 -62.59
N TYR A 116 -10.47 -27.71 -62.72
CA TYR A 116 -11.55 -27.76 -61.75
C TYR A 116 -12.43 -28.97 -62.04
N ILE A 117 -12.50 -29.90 -61.09
CA ILE A 117 -13.42 -31.05 -61.17
C ILE A 117 -14.61 -30.71 -60.28
N THR A 118 -15.79 -30.56 -60.87
CA THR A 118 -17.02 -30.34 -60.11
C THR A 118 -17.44 -31.65 -59.45
N MET A 119 -17.58 -31.65 -58.13
CA MET A 119 -17.99 -32.86 -57.41
C MET A 119 -19.46 -33.19 -57.73
N PRO A 120 -19.78 -34.45 -58.05
CA PRO A 120 -21.16 -34.84 -58.37
C PRO A 120 -22.05 -34.80 -57.12
N ALA A 121 -23.26 -34.25 -57.26
CA ALA A 121 -24.20 -33.99 -56.15
C ALA A 121 -24.53 -35.23 -55.28
N LYS A 122 -24.43 -36.43 -55.84
CA LYS A 122 -24.66 -37.71 -55.14
C LYS A 122 -23.68 -38.02 -54.00
N TRP A 123 -22.57 -37.27 -53.90
CA TRP A 123 -21.59 -37.45 -52.81
C TRP A 123 -21.87 -36.55 -51.60
N ASN A 124 -22.80 -35.60 -51.74
CA ASN A 124 -23.22 -34.69 -50.67
C ASN A 124 -24.39 -35.23 -49.82
N SER A 125 -24.86 -36.44 -50.11
CA SER A 125 -25.84 -37.14 -49.27
C SER A 125 -25.10 -37.96 -48.21
N SER A 126 -24.87 -37.34 -47.05
CA SER A 126 -24.53 -38.08 -45.82
C SER A 126 -25.68 -39.02 -45.44
N PRO A 127 -25.41 -40.23 -44.92
CA PRO A 127 -26.35 -40.95 -44.08
C PRO A 127 -26.55 -40.27 -42.72
#